data_AF-A0A530BJD2-F1
#
_entry.id   AF-A0A530BJD2-F1
#
_cell.length_a   1.000
_cell.length_b   1.000
_cell.length_c   1.000
_cell.angle_alpha   90.00
_cell.angle_beta   90.00
_cell.angle_gamma   90.00
#
_symmetry.space_group_name_H-M   'P 1'
#
loop_
_entity.id
_entity.type
_entity.pdbx_description
1 polymer ?
#
loop_
_entity_poly.entity_id
_entity_poly.type
_entity_poly.pdbx_seq_one_letter_code
_entity_poly.pdbx_strand_id
1 'polypeptide(L)'
;ARRDIATPQVLAGKKQFYEMGCISCHTPKFVTMRGTPNKAQAFQLIWPYSDFLLHDMGEGLADRQRVGEATGSEWRTPPLWGIGLAATVNGNAFYLHDGRARTLAEAILWHGGEGQKARDRFAGAAAADREALIKFLESL
;
A
#
# COMPACT_ATOMS: atom_id res chain seq x y z
N ALA A 1 -12.44 13.38 -1.14
CA ALA A 1 -11.27 13.89 -0.39
C ALA A 1 -10.89 12.86 0.68
N ARG A 2 -9.60 12.76 1.05
CA ARG A 2 -9.16 11.85 2.14
C ARG A 2 -9.85 12.22 3.45
N ARG A 3 -10.21 11.22 4.24
CA ARG A 3 -10.97 11.38 5.50
C ARG A 3 -10.02 11.51 6.68
N ASP A 4 -10.39 12.35 7.65
CA ASP A 4 -9.78 12.44 9.00
C ASP A 4 -8.26 12.68 9.04
N ILE A 5 -7.73 13.31 7.99
CA ILE A 5 -6.29 13.44 7.70
C ILE A 5 -5.50 14.13 8.83
N ALA A 6 -6.16 15.05 9.55
CA ALA A 6 -5.55 15.84 10.62
C ALA A 6 -5.74 15.23 12.02
N THR A 7 -6.45 14.10 12.15
CA THR A 7 -6.66 13.48 13.46
C THR A 7 -5.35 12.93 14.01
N PRO A 8 -5.11 13.03 15.34
CA PRO A 8 -3.87 12.53 15.94
C PRO A 8 -3.58 11.07 15.62
N GLN A 9 -4.62 10.23 15.55
CA GLN A 9 -4.47 8.80 15.25
C GLN A 9 -4.02 8.55 13.80
N VAL A 10 -4.57 9.27 12.81
CA VAL A 10 -4.15 9.15 11.40
C VAL A 10 -2.72 9.69 11.21
N LEU A 11 -2.35 10.75 11.93
CA LEU A 11 -0.98 11.27 11.92
C LEU A 11 0.02 10.28 12.55
N ALA A 12 -0.35 9.66 13.68
CA ALA A 12 0.43 8.58 14.28
C ALA A 12 0.57 7.38 13.33
N GLY A 13 -0.52 6.99 12.66
CA GLY A 13 -0.49 5.92 11.66
C GLY A 13 0.39 6.23 10.46
N LYS A 14 0.37 7.48 9.98
CA LYS A 14 1.29 7.94 8.94
C LYS A 14 2.74 7.84 9.42
N LYS A 15 3.04 8.20 10.67
CA LYS A 15 4.38 8.02 11.24
C LYS A 15 4.78 6.54 11.22
N GLN A 16 3.91 5.65 11.68
CA GLN A 16 4.15 4.21 11.67
C GLN A 16 4.39 3.65 10.25
N PHE A 17 3.65 4.13 9.25
CA PHE A 17 3.86 3.74 7.85
C PHE A 17 5.29 4.02 7.35
N TYR A 18 5.90 5.13 7.80
CA TYR A 18 7.28 5.47 7.49
C TYR A 18 8.26 4.63 8.31
N GLU A 19 8.07 4.53 9.63
CA GLU A 19 8.99 3.85 10.55
C GLU A 19 9.04 2.33 10.32
N MET A 20 7.91 1.72 9.98
CA MET A 20 7.83 0.30 9.63
C MET A 20 8.46 0.01 8.26
N GLY A 21 8.67 1.03 7.42
CA GLY A 21 9.33 0.90 6.13
C GLY A 21 8.38 0.58 4.97
N CYS A 22 7.07 0.77 5.12
CA CYS A 22 6.09 0.56 4.05
C CYS A 22 6.38 1.43 2.82
N ILE A 23 7.00 2.60 3.04
CA ILE A 23 7.40 3.56 2.00
C ILE A 23 8.45 3.03 1.01
N SER A 24 9.05 1.86 1.26
CA SER A 24 10.04 1.25 0.35
C SER A 24 9.43 0.88 -1.00
N CYS A 25 8.20 0.34 -1.01
CA CYS A 25 7.43 0.06 -2.22
C CYS A 25 6.25 1.05 -2.36
N HIS A 26 5.61 1.41 -1.24
CA HIS A 26 4.47 2.33 -1.26
C HIS A 26 4.91 3.80 -1.20
N THR A 27 5.65 4.23 -2.22
CA THR A 27 6.22 5.58 -2.31
C THR A 27 5.12 6.66 -2.22
N PRO A 28 5.15 7.56 -1.21
CA PRO A 28 4.02 8.43 -0.92
C PRO A 28 3.61 9.38 -2.02
N LYS A 29 4.56 9.98 -2.76
CA LYS A 29 4.27 11.10 -3.66
C LYS A 29 5.23 11.21 -4.84
N PHE A 30 4.72 11.78 -5.92
CA PHE A 30 5.48 12.13 -7.13
C PHE A 30 5.09 13.53 -7.59
N VAL A 31 6.00 14.16 -8.34
CA VAL A 31 5.66 15.31 -9.17
C VAL A 31 5.72 14.88 -10.62
N THR A 32 4.61 15.01 -11.34
CA THR A 32 4.55 14.61 -12.76
C THR A 32 5.41 15.52 -13.63
N MET A 33 5.83 15.01 -14.79
CA MET A 33 6.71 15.72 -15.71
C MET A 33 6.08 17.03 -16.20
N ARG A 34 6.86 18.13 -16.21
CA ARG A 34 6.40 19.44 -16.69
C ARG A 34 6.05 19.46 -18.19
N GLY A 35 6.79 18.69 -19.00
CA GLY A 35 6.70 18.68 -20.46
C GLY A 35 5.72 17.68 -21.06
N THR A 36 4.81 17.10 -20.27
CA THR A 36 3.83 16.13 -20.80
C THR A 36 2.89 16.78 -21.84
N PRO A 37 2.49 16.06 -22.92
CA PRO A 37 1.54 16.57 -23.91
C PRO A 37 0.21 17.03 -23.31
N ASN A 38 -0.26 16.36 -22.25
CA ASN A 38 -1.50 16.73 -21.57
C ASN A 38 -1.24 17.75 -20.47
N LYS A 39 -1.57 19.03 -20.70
CA LYS A 39 -1.35 20.12 -19.75
C LYS A 39 -2.04 19.93 -18.40
N ALA A 40 -3.18 19.24 -18.35
CA ALA A 40 -3.87 18.95 -17.09
C ALA A 40 -3.05 18.01 -16.17
N GLN A 41 -2.13 17.23 -16.75
CA GLN A 41 -1.26 16.30 -16.02
C GLN A 41 0.13 16.88 -15.78
N ALA A 42 0.44 18.10 -16.25
CA ALA A 42 1.78 18.66 -16.13
C ALA A 42 2.05 19.24 -14.74
N PHE A 43 3.21 18.89 -14.16
CA PHE A 43 3.69 19.44 -12.88
C PHE A 43 2.71 19.30 -11.71
N GLN A 44 2.04 18.16 -11.64
CA GLN A 44 1.07 17.84 -10.60
C GLN A 44 1.76 17.12 -9.45
N LEU A 45 1.51 17.57 -8.21
CA LEU A 45 1.86 16.82 -7.02
C LEU A 45 0.76 15.78 -6.75
N ILE A 46 1.13 14.51 -6.87
CA ILE A 46 0.22 13.37 -6.64
C ILE A 46 0.71 12.52 -5.47
N TRP A 47 -0.20 11.82 -4.79
CA TRP A 47 0.09 11.05 -3.57
C TRP A 47 -0.30 9.56 -3.64
N PRO A 48 0.20 8.76 -4.60
CA PRO A 48 -0.32 7.42 -4.88
C PRO A 48 0.00 6.36 -3.83
N TYR A 49 1.02 6.56 -3.00
CA TYR A 49 1.55 5.52 -2.11
C TYR A 49 1.86 4.21 -2.85
N SER A 50 2.59 4.34 -3.95
CA SER A 50 3.03 3.26 -4.83
C SER A 50 4.16 3.81 -5.70
N ASP A 51 5.22 3.05 -5.87
CA ASP A 51 6.27 3.31 -6.86
C ASP A 51 5.95 2.79 -8.26
N PHE A 52 4.83 2.08 -8.41
CA PHE A 52 4.37 1.43 -9.63
C PHE A 52 5.33 0.34 -10.18
N LEU A 53 6.32 -0.09 -9.39
CA LEU A 53 7.28 -1.13 -9.78
C LEU A 53 6.79 -2.53 -9.40
N LEU A 54 7.47 -3.55 -9.93
CA LEU A 54 7.32 -4.95 -9.54
C LEU A 54 8.21 -5.23 -8.33
N HIS A 55 7.68 -5.97 -7.37
CA HIS A 55 8.43 -6.43 -6.20
C HIS A 55 8.13 -7.89 -5.90
N ASP A 56 9.15 -8.62 -5.46
CA ASP A 56 8.97 -9.97 -4.93
C ASP A 56 8.18 -9.93 -3.62
N MET A 57 6.97 -10.48 -3.64
CA MET A 57 6.08 -10.62 -2.49
C MET A 57 6.25 -11.97 -1.77
N GLY A 58 7.20 -12.81 -2.22
CA GLY A 58 7.55 -14.11 -1.66
C GLY A 58 6.63 -15.25 -2.09
N GLU A 59 7.09 -16.49 -1.84
CA GLU A 59 6.40 -17.73 -2.26
C GLU A 59 4.95 -17.82 -1.73
N GLY A 60 4.66 -17.25 -0.57
CA GLY A 60 3.30 -17.25 0.00
C GLY A 60 2.27 -16.52 -0.88
N LEU A 61 2.74 -15.60 -1.73
CA LEU A 61 1.92 -14.85 -2.69
C LEU A 61 2.32 -15.17 -4.14
N ALA A 62 3.00 -16.28 -4.38
CA ALA A 62 3.35 -16.68 -5.74
C ALA A 62 2.17 -17.37 -6.44
N ASP A 63 1.86 -16.99 -7.68
CA ASP A 63 0.90 -17.70 -8.55
C ASP A 63 1.57 -18.77 -9.44
N ARG A 64 2.90 -18.84 -9.39
CA ARG A 64 3.78 -19.73 -10.19
C ARG A 64 3.68 -19.52 -11.69
N GLN A 65 3.10 -18.41 -12.12
CA GLN A 65 2.99 -18.04 -13.53
C GLN A 65 4.03 -16.97 -13.86
N ARG A 66 4.87 -17.25 -14.85
CA ARG A 66 5.81 -16.24 -15.39
C ARG A 66 5.08 -15.38 -16.43
N VAL A 67 5.18 -14.06 -16.32
CA VAL A 67 4.60 -13.11 -17.27
C VAL A 67 5.68 -12.17 -17.78
N GLY A 68 6.14 -12.37 -19.03
CA GLY A 68 7.28 -11.63 -19.55
C GLY A 68 8.54 -11.92 -18.73
N GLU A 69 9.19 -10.91 -18.18
CA GLU A 69 10.34 -11.07 -17.29
C GLU A 69 9.96 -11.30 -15.83
N ALA A 70 8.73 -10.95 -15.42
CA ALA A 70 8.25 -11.10 -14.05
C ALA A 70 8.04 -12.57 -13.69
N THR A 71 8.61 -12.96 -12.56
CA THR A 71 8.38 -14.24 -11.89
C THR A 71 6.99 -14.29 -11.25
N GLY A 72 6.53 -15.48 -10.86
CA GLY A 72 5.20 -15.65 -10.27
C GLY A 72 5.06 -15.04 -8.87
N SER A 73 6.14 -14.58 -8.23
CA SER A 73 6.10 -13.90 -6.93
C SER A 73 6.21 -12.37 -7.06
N GLU A 74 6.46 -11.85 -8.27
CA GLU A 74 6.61 -10.43 -8.51
C GLU A 74 5.27 -9.77 -8.83
N TRP A 75 4.87 -8.82 -7.99
CA TRP A 75 3.62 -8.09 -8.15
C TRP A 75 3.87 -6.61 -8.24
N ARG A 76 3.10 -5.94 -9.09
CA ARG A 76 3.14 -4.48 -9.19
C ARG A 76 2.55 -3.88 -7.92
N THR A 77 3.23 -2.95 -7.28
CA THR A 77 2.69 -2.20 -6.13
C THR A 77 1.45 -1.39 -6.57
N PRO A 78 0.22 -1.73 -6.15
CA PRO A 78 -0.95 -0.93 -6.51
C PRO A 78 -0.95 0.40 -5.72
N PRO A 79 -1.44 1.52 -6.30
CA PRO A 79 -1.64 2.75 -5.55
C PRO A 79 -2.65 2.51 -4.44
N LEU A 80 -2.40 3.05 -3.24
CA LEU A 80 -3.29 2.90 -2.09
C LEU A 80 -4.43 3.94 -2.06
N TRP A 81 -4.61 4.72 -3.14
CA TRP A 81 -5.73 5.65 -3.26
C TRP A 81 -7.07 4.93 -3.12
N GLY A 82 -7.88 5.39 -2.16
CA GLY A 82 -9.20 4.83 -1.90
C GLY A 82 -9.17 3.42 -1.32
N ILE A 83 -8.03 2.92 -0.83
CA ILE A 83 -7.98 1.57 -0.25
C ILE A 83 -8.91 1.44 0.97
N GLY A 84 -9.11 2.54 1.71
CA GLY A 84 -10.07 2.61 2.82
C GLY A 84 -11.54 2.64 2.39
N LEU A 85 -11.82 2.66 1.08
CA LEU A 85 -13.16 2.64 0.51
C LEU A 85 -13.53 1.29 -0.13
N ALA A 86 -12.63 0.29 -0.10
CA ALA A 86 -12.84 -1.00 -0.76
C ALA A 86 -14.20 -1.63 -0.40
N ALA A 87 -14.51 -1.74 0.90
CA ALA A 87 -15.78 -2.27 1.39
C ALA A 87 -17.00 -1.45 0.92
N THR A 88 -16.88 -0.12 0.90
CA THR A 88 -17.96 0.78 0.50
C THR A 88 -18.28 0.65 -1.00
N VAL A 89 -17.25 0.51 -1.83
CA VAL A 89 -17.40 0.48 -3.29
C VAL A 89 -17.75 -0.91 -3.80
N ASN A 90 -17.18 -1.97 -3.22
CA ASN A 90 -17.32 -3.34 -3.71
C ASN A 90 -18.35 -4.17 -2.95
N GLY A 91 -18.89 -3.67 -1.83
CA GLY A 91 -19.73 -4.44 -0.90
C GLY A 91 -18.98 -5.49 -0.08
N ASN A 92 -17.66 -5.61 -0.27
CA ASN A 92 -16.74 -6.47 0.45
C ASN A 92 -15.33 -5.84 0.46
N ALA A 93 -14.47 -6.31 1.34
CA ALA A 93 -13.04 -5.97 1.32
C ALA A 93 -12.25 -7.22 0.94
N PHE A 94 -11.68 -7.23 -0.26
CA PHE A 94 -10.71 -8.23 -0.71
C PHE A 94 -9.45 -7.51 -1.15
N TYR A 95 -8.31 -7.91 -0.57
CA TYR A 95 -7.01 -7.31 -0.82
C TYR A 95 -6.04 -8.38 -1.35
N LEU A 96 -4.93 -7.90 -1.90
CA LEU A 96 -3.92 -8.68 -2.64
C LEU A 96 -4.47 -9.17 -3.99
N HIS A 97 -3.59 -9.72 -4.83
CA HIS A 97 -3.90 -10.04 -6.23
C HIS A 97 -4.96 -11.15 -6.37
N ASP A 98 -5.09 -12.03 -5.37
CA ASP A 98 -6.04 -13.15 -5.35
C ASP A 98 -7.22 -12.93 -4.40
N GLY A 99 -7.30 -11.76 -3.77
CA GLY A 99 -8.40 -11.39 -2.87
C GLY A 99 -8.43 -12.16 -1.55
N ARG A 100 -7.36 -12.88 -1.17
CA ARG A 100 -7.38 -13.75 0.03
C ARG A 100 -7.57 -12.99 1.35
N ALA A 101 -7.14 -11.73 1.42
CA ALA A 101 -7.16 -10.95 2.64
C ALA A 101 -8.45 -10.14 2.74
N ARG A 102 -9.15 -10.26 3.87
CA ARG A 102 -10.43 -9.58 4.15
C ARG A 102 -10.28 -8.32 4.99
N THR A 103 -9.08 -8.08 5.51
CA THR A 103 -8.73 -6.87 6.25
C THR A 103 -7.37 -6.34 5.81
N LEU A 104 -7.13 -5.05 6.04
CA LEU A 104 -5.82 -4.44 5.81
C LEU A 104 -4.73 -5.07 6.67
N ALA A 105 -5.07 -5.47 7.91
CA ALA A 105 -4.13 -6.17 8.80
C ALA A 105 -3.75 -7.55 8.24
N GLU A 106 -4.72 -8.33 7.76
CA GLU A 106 -4.45 -9.59 7.07
C GLU A 106 -3.57 -9.36 5.83
N ALA A 107 -3.87 -8.33 5.02
CA ALA A 107 -3.10 -8.01 3.84
C ALA A 107 -1.63 -7.68 4.17
N ILE A 108 -1.38 -6.87 5.22
CA ILE A 108 -0.03 -6.58 5.71
C ILE A 108 0.67 -7.86 6.13
N LEU A 109 -0.01 -8.74 6.87
CA LEU A 109 0.55 -10.01 7.36
C LEU A 109 0.91 -11.01 6.26
N TRP A 110 0.40 -10.84 5.04
CA TRP A 110 0.79 -11.66 3.88
C TRP A 110 2.05 -11.18 3.17
N HIS A 111 2.58 -9.98 3.47
CA HIS A 111 3.76 -9.47 2.78
C HIS A 111 5.00 -10.33 3.11
N GLY A 112 5.49 -11.08 2.12
CA GLY A 112 6.77 -11.79 2.15
C GLY A 112 7.82 -11.05 1.32
N GLY A 113 8.87 -11.77 0.91
CA GLY A 113 9.92 -11.24 0.02
C GLY A 113 10.47 -9.90 0.51
N GLU A 114 10.46 -8.89 -0.36
CA GLU A 114 10.94 -7.54 -0.04
C GLU A 114 10.11 -6.85 1.05
N GLY A 115 8.82 -7.17 1.17
CA GLY A 115 7.91 -6.63 2.18
C GLY A 115 8.05 -7.27 3.56
N GLN A 116 8.80 -8.37 3.69
CA GLN A 116 8.89 -9.17 4.92
C GLN A 116 9.32 -8.34 6.15
N LYS A 117 10.32 -7.47 5.99
CA LYS A 117 10.81 -6.65 7.11
C LYS A 117 9.74 -5.70 7.64
N ALA A 118 8.92 -5.12 6.75
CA ALA A 118 7.83 -4.24 7.15
C ALA A 118 6.68 -5.03 7.82
N ARG A 119 6.36 -6.21 7.28
CA ARG A 119 5.41 -7.15 7.90
C ARG A 119 5.83 -7.49 9.33
N ASP A 120 7.07 -7.90 9.53
CA ASP A 120 7.56 -8.39 10.83
C ASP A 120 7.55 -7.26 11.88
N ARG A 121 7.88 -6.03 11.47
CA ARG A 121 7.73 -4.83 12.31
C ARG A 121 6.28 -4.56 12.69
N PHE A 122 5.35 -4.68 11.74
CA PHE A 122 3.92 -4.55 12.03
C PHE A 122 3.46 -5.62 13.01
N ALA A 123 3.83 -6.88 12.79
CA ALA A 123 3.44 -8.00 13.65
C ALA A 123 3.95 -7.83 15.09
N GLY A 124 5.19 -7.33 15.25
CA GLY A 124 5.83 -7.10 16.55
C GLY A 124 5.50 -5.75 17.22
N ALA A 125 4.77 -4.85 16.56
CA ALA A 125 4.43 -3.54 17.12
C ALA A 125 3.34 -3.61 18.19
N ALA A 126 3.28 -2.58 19.04
CA ALA A 126 2.22 -2.43 20.03
C ALA A 126 0.84 -2.37 19.34
N ALA A 127 -0.21 -2.82 20.04
CA ALA A 127 -1.57 -2.80 19.50
C ALA A 127 -1.99 -1.41 19.00
N ALA A 128 -1.70 -0.36 19.78
CA ALA A 128 -1.99 1.02 19.41
C ALA A 128 -1.29 1.46 18.11
N ASP A 129 -0.04 1.05 17.88
CA ASP A 129 0.70 1.39 16.66
C ASP A 129 0.16 0.68 15.43
N ARG A 130 -0.20 -0.61 15.59
CA ARG A 130 -0.87 -1.38 14.53
C ARG A 130 -2.21 -0.75 14.17
N GLU A 131 -3.04 -0.43 15.15
CA GLU A 131 -4.33 0.23 14.94
C GLU A 131 -4.19 1.60 14.29
N ALA A 132 -3.20 2.40 14.72
CA ALA A 132 -2.91 3.69 14.12
C ALA A 132 -2.55 3.54 12.63
N LEU A 133 -1.69 2.57 12.28
CA LEU A 133 -1.35 2.28 10.88
C LEU A 133 -2.61 1.92 10.07
N ILE A 134 -3.47 1.04 10.58
CA ILE A 134 -4.72 0.67 9.92
C ILE A 134 -5.60 1.90 9.70
N LYS A 135 -5.75 2.78 10.71
CA LYS A 135 -6.53 4.02 10.59
C LYS A 135 -5.97 4.96 9.52
N PHE A 136 -4.65 5.04 9.39
CA PHE A 136 -4.02 5.80 8.32
C PHE A 136 -4.34 5.22 6.94
N LEU A 137 -4.35 3.89 6.78
CA LEU A 137 -4.72 3.23 5.53
C LEU A 137 -6.21 3.39 5.20
N GLU A 138 -7.10 3.35 6.20
CA GLU A 138 -8.54 3.61 6.02
C GLU A 138 -8.85 5.06 5.60
N SER A 139 -7.94 5.97 5.94
CA SER A 139 -7.95 7.39 5.57
C SER A 139 -7.55 7.65 4.11
N LEU A 140 -6.94 6.66 3.43
CA LEU A 140 -6.48 6.74 2.04
C LEU A 140 -7.59 6.44 1.02
#